data_AF-A0AAV2VP73-F1
#
_entry.id   AF-A0AAV2VP73-F1
#
_cell.length_a   1.000
_cell.length_b   1.000
_cell.length_c   1.000
_cell.angle_alpha   90.00
_cell.angle_beta   90.00
_cell.angle_gamma   90.00
#
_symmetry.space_group_name_H-M   'P 1'
#
loop_
_entity.id
_entity.type
_entity.pdbx_description
1 polymer ?
#
loop_
_entity_poly.entity_id
_entity_poly.type
_entity_poly.pdbx_seq_one_letter_code
_entity_poly.pdbx_strand_id
1 'polypeptide(L)'
;MNEEQVEKSKQDCILKMVEVLSTFQQIERSLKDDINLKYDLIRQYLDGRAPFHHKIEKSLPLGGLVEHLERLLDDKDLIASLRRMAKYRNEIAHEKFLIVSESQDIEEINRTHKWLNGLHNELGTWFVSHSADRIETMHKSVKCHFDQNKST
;
A
#
# COMPACT_ATOMS: atom_id res chain seq x y z
N MET A 1 -3.47 -39.19 -5.71
CA MET A 1 -3.77 -37.75 -5.66
C MET A 1 -4.24 -37.36 -7.05
N ASN A 2 -5.41 -36.75 -7.20
CA ASN A 2 -6.00 -36.51 -8.54
C ASN A 2 -5.37 -35.23 -9.13
N GLU A 3 -4.82 -35.30 -10.34
CA GLU A 3 -4.22 -34.15 -11.04
C GLU A 3 -5.18 -32.95 -11.13
N GLU A 4 -6.48 -33.24 -11.25
CA GLU A 4 -7.57 -32.26 -11.23
C GLU A 4 -7.64 -31.46 -9.91
N GLN A 5 -7.33 -32.09 -8.78
CA GLN A 5 -7.32 -31.41 -7.47
C GLN A 5 -6.15 -30.43 -7.37
N VAL A 6 -4.97 -30.83 -7.86
CA VAL A 6 -3.78 -29.97 -7.86
C VAL A 6 -4.03 -28.74 -8.74
N GLU A 7 -4.55 -28.95 -9.94
CA GLU A 7 -4.83 -27.86 -10.88
C GLU A 7 -5.87 -26.88 -10.33
N LYS A 8 -6.95 -27.39 -9.72
CA LYS A 8 -7.93 -26.53 -9.04
C LYS A 8 -7.30 -25.71 -7.92
N SER A 9 -6.49 -26.35 -7.06
CA SER A 9 -5.79 -25.64 -5.98
C SER A 9 -4.84 -24.56 -6.49
N LYS A 10 -4.16 -24.78 -7.63
CA LYS A 10 -3.33 -23.75 -8.28
C LYS A 10 -4.17 -22.56 -8.70
N GLN A 11 -5.27 -22.80 -9.40
CA GLN A 11 -6.16 -21.74 -9.88
C GLN A 11 -6.70 -20.90 -8.73
N ASP A 12 -7.20 -21.55 -7.67
CA ASP A 12 -7.67 -20.86 -6.47
C ASP A 12 -6.55 -20.01 -5.83
N CYS A 13 -5.34 -20.56 -5.75
CA CYS A 13 -4.18 -19.85 -5.19
C CYS A 13 -3.77 -18.63 -6.04
N ILE A 14 -3.73 -18.79 -7.37
CA ILE A 14 -3.42 -17.71 -8.32
C ILE A 14 -4.47 -16.60 -8.25
N LEU A 15 -5.76 -16.95 -8.21
CA LEU A 15 -6.84 -15.98 -8.05
C LEU A 15 -6.66 -15.18 -6.75
N LYS A 16 -6.29 -15.87 -5.66
CA LYS A 16 -5.98 -15.20 -4.39
C LYS A 16 -4.77 -14.28 -4.48
N MET A 17 -3.71 -14.64 -5.23
CA MET A 17 -2.58 -13.75 -5.46
C MET A 17 -3.00 -12.47 -6.19
N VAL A 18 -3.84 -12.59 -7.22
CA VAL A 18 -4.36 -11.44 -7.97
C VAL A 18 -5.17 -10.53 -7.05
N GLU A 19 -6.03 -11.09 -6.20
CA GLU A 19 -6.81 -10.34 -5.21
C GLU A 19 -5.89 -9.56 -4.26
N VAL A 20 -4.87 -10.22 -3.69
CA VAL A 20 -3.89 -9.58 -2.78
C VAL A 20 -3.10 -8.48 -3.49
N LEU A 21 -2.66 -8.70 -4.74
CA LEU A 21 -1.98 -7.69 -5.54
C LEU A 21 -2.87 -6.49 -5.86
N SER A 22 -4.17 -6.70 -6.08
CA SER A 22 -5.15 -5.62 -6.24
C SER A 22 -5.22 -4.75 -4.97
N THR A 23 -5.24 -5.37 -3.79
CA THR A 23 -5.20 -4.64 -2.51
C THR A 23 -3.91 -3.84 -2.34
N PHE A 24 -2.76 -4.38 -2.76
CA PHE A 24 -1.52 -3.59 -2.81
C PHE A 24 -1.63 -2.37 -3.75
N GLN A 25 -2.23 -2.53 -4.93
CA GLN A 25 -2.44 -1.41 -5.87
C GLN A 25 -3.34 -0.33 -5.28
N GLN A 26 -4.34 -0.70 -4.49
CA GLN A 26 -5.19 0.26 -3.77
C GLN A 26 -4.38 1.05 -2.72
N ILE A 27 -3.53 0.36 -1.96
CA ILE A 27 -2.61 0.99 -1.00
C ILE A 27 -1.65 1.94 -1.72
N GLU A 28 -1.03 1.51 -2.83
CA GLU A 28 -0.12 2.32 -3.64
C GLU A 28 -0.80 3.59 -4.16
N ARG A 29 -2.04 3.47 -4.66
CA ARG A 29 -2.82 4.64 -5.11
C ARG A 29 -3.12 5.60 -3.96
N SER A 30 -3.59 5.06 -2.84
CA SER A 30 -3.90 5.84 -1.64
C SER A 30 -2.67 6.62 -1.14
N LEU A 31 -1.53 5.94 -1.07
CA LEU A 31 -0.25 6.52 -0.64
C LEU A 31 0.25 7.60 -1.61
N LYS A 32 0.11 7.38 -2.92
CA LYS A 32 0.43 8.38 -3.95
C LYS A 32 -0.40 9.66 -3.76
N ASP A 33 -1.69 9.50 -3.52
CA ASP A 33 -2.60 10.63 -3.31
C ASP A 33 -2.21 11.42 -2.04
N ASP A 34 -1.82 10.72 -0.97
CA ASP A 34 -1.34 11.36 0.27
C ASP A 34 -0.04 12.13 0.10
N ILE A 35 0.92 11.54 -0.60
CA ILE A 35 2.21 12.19 -0.86
C ILE A 35 1.99 13.46 -1.70
N ASN A 36 1.15 13.39 -2.73
CA ASN A 36 0.83 14.56 -3.55
C ASN A 36 0.09 15.63 -2.73
N LEU A 37 -0.86 15.25 -1.86
CA LEU A 37 -1.53 16.19 -0.98
C LEU A 37 -0.55 16.90 -0.04
N LYS A 38 0.41 16.18 0.55
CA LYS A 38 1.46 16.77 1.39
C LYS A 38 2.32 17.77 0.61
N TYR A 39 2.70 17.43 -0.62
CA TYR A 39 3.44 18.36 -1.49
C TYR A 39 2.62 19.60 -1.87
N ASP A 40 1.31 19.44 -2.11
CA ASP A 40 0.42 20.56 -2.40
C ASP A 40 0.26 21.50 -1.19
N LEU A 41 0.16 20.95 0.03
CA LEU A 41 0.16 21.73 1.27
C LEU A 41 1.47 22.51 1.44
N ILE A 42 2.62 21.86 1.24
CA ILE A 42 3.93 22.53 1.27
C ILE A 42 3.96 23.68 0.25
N ARG A 43 3.44 23.47 -0.97
CA ARG A 43 3.38 24.52 -2.00
C ARG A 43 2.51 25.70 -1.56
N GLN A 44 1.37 25.44 -0.93
CA GLN A 44 0.50 26.48 -0.38
C GLN A 44 1.21 27.28 0.72
N TYR A 45 1.89 26.60 1.65
CA TYR A 45 2.65 27.27 2.72
C TYR A 45 3.82 28.12 2.20
N LEU A 46 4.46 27.68 1.12
CA LEU A 46 5.56 28.44 0.51
C LEU A 46 5.08 29.69 -0.23
N ASP A 47 3.80 29.78 -0.61
CA ASP A 47 3.17 30.97 -1.21
C ASP A 47 4.02 31.64 -2.32
N GLY A 48 4.61 30.83 -3.20
CA GLY A 48 5.46 31.31 -4.30
C GLY A 48 6.83 31.86 -3.89
N ARG A 49 7.19 31.85 -2.60
CA ARG A 49 8.49 32.32 -2.08
C ARG A 49 9.66 31.44 -2.48
N ALA A 50 9.40 30.19 -2.86
CA ALA A 50 10.39 29.27 -3.40
C ALA A 50 9.76 28.40 -4.51
N PRO A 51 10.46 28.18 -5.64
CA PRO A 51 9.98 27.29 -6.68
C PRO A 51 9.96 25.84 -6.18
N PHE A 52 8.77 25.26 -6.02
CA PHE A 52 8.57 23.88 -5.58
C PHE A 52 7.66 23.09 -6.53
N HIS A 53 8.28 22.35 -7.44
CA HIS A 53 7.62 21.63 -8.53
C HIS A 53 7.72 20.11 -8.36
N HIS A 54 7.38 19.58 -7.18
CA HIS A 54 7.33 18.14 -6.96
C HIS A 54 5.91 17.60 -7.14
N LYS A 55 5.77 16.58 -7.99
CA LYS A 55 4.55 15.77 -8.16
C LYS A 55 4.96 14.38 -8.59
N ILE A 56 4.37 13.35 -7.97
CA ILE A 56 4.58 11.97 -8.42
C ILE A 56 3.59 11.72 -9.56
N GLU A 57 4.03 11.90 -10.81
CA GLU A 57 3.19 11.68 -11.98
C GLU A 57 3.13 10.21 -12.38
N LYS A 58 4.29 9.53 -12.39
CA LYS A 58 4.40 8.11 -12.77
C LYS A 58 3.80 7.19 -11.70
N SER A 59 3.35 6.01 -12.14
CA SER A 59 3.03 4.91 -11.22
C SER A 59 4.36 4.38 -10.67
N LEU A 60 4.57 4.57 -9.37
CA LEU A 60 5.71 4.01 -8.66
C LEU A 60 5.23 2.76 -7.89
N PRO A 61 6.04 1.69 -7.85
CA PRO A 61 5.74 0.56 -6.97
C PRO A 61 5.80 1.00 -5.51
N LEU A 62 5.15 0.23 -4.63
CA LEU A 62 5.04 0.56 -3.20
C LEU A 62 6.38 0.97 -2.57
N GLY A 63 7.47 0.25 -2.86
CA GLY A 63 8.80 0.59 -2.34
C GLY A 63 9.25 2.02 -2.69
N GLY A 64 9.03 2.46 -3.94
CA GLY A 64 9.37 3.82 -4.36
C GLY A 64 8.49 4.88 -3.70
N LEU A 65 7.19 4.60 -3.52
CA LEU A 65 6.30 5.51 -2.78
C LEU A 65 6.73 5.67 -1.32
N VAL A 66 7.19 4.60 -0.68
CA VAL A 66 7.68 4.63 0.70
C VAL A 66 8.91 5.51 0.85
N GLU A 67 9.85 5.46 -0.10
CA GLU A 67 11.01 6.36 -0.10
C GLU A 67 10.62 7.84 -0.21
N HIS A 68 9.57 8.15 -0.98
CA HIS A 68 9.05 9.51 -1.03
C HIS A 68 8.35 9.92 0.26
N LEU A 69 7.60 9.00 0.89
CA LEU A 69 6.91 9.29 2.16
C LEU A 69 7.90 9.51 3.30
N GLU A 70 8.98 8.73 3.38
CA GLU A 70 10.02 8.85 4.42
C GLU A 70 10.70 10.24 4.40
N ARG A 71 10.77 10.90 3.25
CA ARG A 71 11.29 12.28 3.15
C ARG A 71 10.31 13.33 3.67
N LEU A 72 9.04 12.98 3.83
CA LEU A 72 7.95 13.87 4.22
C LEU A 72 7.43 13.62 5.63
N LEU A 73 7.81 12.50 6.24
CA LEU A 73 7.20 12.00 7.45
C LEU A 73 8.22 11.25 8.32
N ASP A 74 8.30 11.62 9.59
CA ASP A 74 9.18 10.98 10.58
C ASP A 74 8.56 9.76 11.29
N ASP A 75 7.40 9.28 10.84
CA ASP A 75 6.74 8.11 11.42
C ASP A 75 7.46 6.81 11.00
N LYS A 76 8.45 6.42 11.81
CA LYS A 76 9.30 5.25 11.55
C LYS A 76 8.51 3.94 11.57
N ASP A 77 7.46 3.84 12.36
CA ASP A 77 6.66 2.61 12.50
C ASP A 77 5.82 2.39 11.25
N LEU A 78 5.20 3.46 10.73
CA LEU A 78 4.53 3.43 9.45
C LEU A 78 5.48 3.04 8.31
N ILE A 79 6.63 3.72 8.20
CA ILE A 79 7.61 3.45 7.15
C ILE A 79 8.11 2.00 7.23
N ALA A 80 8.39 1.49 8.44
CA ALA A 80 8.79 0.10 8.63
C ALA A 80 7.69 -0.89 8.21
N SER A 81 6.43 -0.60 8.53
CA SER A 81 5.28 -1.40 8.12
C SER A 81 5.15 -1.45 6.59
N LEU A 82 5.19 -0.30 5.93
CA LEU A 82 5.10 -0.21 4.47
C LEU A 82 6.29 -0.88 3.76
N ARG A 83 7.51 -0.79 4.30
CA ARG A 83 8.67 -1.52 3.78
C ARG A 83 8.48 -3.03 3.86
N ARG A 84 7.90 -3.53 4.95
CA ARG A 84 7.57 -4.96 5.11
C ARG A 84 6.56 -5.39 4.04
N MET A 85 5.50 -4.60 3.85
CA MET A 85 4.47 -4.81 2.84
C MET A 85 5.03 -4.82 1.42
N ALA A 86 5.96 -3.91 1.10
CA ALA A 86 6.64 -3.88 -0.19
C ALA A 86 7.42 -5.16 -0.48
N LYS A 87 8.03 -5.78 0.55
CA LYS A 87 8.69 -7.08 0.40
C LYS A 87 7.69 -8.18 0.05
N TYR A 88 6.55 -8.26 0.74
CA TYR A 88 5.52 -9.26 0.44
C TYR A 88 4.93 -9.09 -0.97
N ARG A 89 4.67 -7.86 -1.38
CA ARG A 89 4.21 -7.55 -2.75
C ARG A 89 5.20 -8.07 -3.79
N ASN A 90 6.50 -7.85 -3.57
CA ASN A 90 7.55 -8.31 -4.48
C ASN A 90 7.72 -9.83 -4.45
N GLU A 91 7.64 -10.46 -3.28
CA GLU A 91 7.68 -11.91 -3.12
C GLU A 91 6.55 -12.59 -3.92
N ILE A 92 5.34 -12.03 -3.88
CA ILE A 92 4.22 -12.53 -4.70
C ILE A 92 4.53 -12.36 -6.19
N ALA A 93 4.89 -11.14 -6.59
CA ALA A 93 5.05 -10.78 -8.00
C ALA A 93 6.21 -11.50 -8.71
N HIS A 94 7.28 -11.86 -7.99
CA HIS A 94 8.50 -12.39 -8.57
C HIS A 94 8.78 -13.87 -8.24
N GLU A 95 8.26 -14.38 -7.12
CA GLU A 95 8.59 -15.74 -6.66
C GLU A 95 7.35 -16.63 -6.60
N LYS A 96 6.33 -16.24 -5.83
CA LYS A 96 5.20 -17.14 -5.53
C LYS A 96 4.39 -17.52 -6.75
N PHE A 97 4.22 -16.59 -7.69
CA PHE A 97 3.51 -16.88 -8.95
C PHE A 97 4.15 -18.04 -9.71
N LEU A 98 5.47 -18.01 -9.87
CA LEU A 98 6.22 -19.06 -10.55
C LEU A 98 6.14 -20.38 -9.78
N ILE A 99 6.43 -20.34 -8.48
CA ILE A 99 6.42 -21.52 -7.60
C ILE A 99 5.06 -22.23 -7.66
N VAL A 100 3.95 -21.51 -7.49
CA VAL A 100 2.62 -22.12 -7.50
C VAL A 100 2.24 -22.66 -8.89
N SER A 101 2.65 -21.97 -9.96
CA SER A 101 2.33 -22.41 -11.32
C SER A 101 3.03 -23.73 -11.67
N GLU A 102 4.28 -23.90 -11.24
CA GLU A 102 5.10 -25.07 -11.55
C GLU A 102 4.97 -26.21 -10.54
N SER A 103 4.58 -25.92 -9.29
CA SER A 103 4.53 -26.92 -8.20
C SER A 103 3.53 -28.04 -8.49
N GLN A 104 3.88 -29.26 -8.11
CA GLN A 104 2.94 -30.41 -8.08
C GLN A 104 2.62 -30.80 -6.63
N ASP A 105 3.18 -30.08 -5.65
CA ASP A 105 2.95 -30.29 -4.23
C ASP A 105 1.73 -29.49 -3.77
N ILE A 106 0.62 -30.20 -3.58
CA ILE A 106 -0.62 -29.61 -3.08
C ILE A 106 -0.47 -29.00 -1.68
N GLU A 107 0.44 -29.51 -0.85
CA GLU A 107 0.67 -28.95 0.48
C GLU A 107 1.39 -27.60 0.40
N GLU A 108 2.32 -27.44 -0.53
CA GLU A 108 2.96 -26.15 -0.81
C GLU A 108 1.97 -25.12 -1.35
N ILE A 109 1.12 -25.52 -2.31
CA ILE A 109 0.07 -24.66 -2.86
C ILE A 109 -0.89 -24.22 -1.76
N ASN A 110 -1.36 -25.16 -0.93
CA ASN A 110 -2.27 -24.86 0.18
C ASN A 110 -1.62 -23.98 1.26
N ARG A 111 -0.33 -24.20 1.58
CA ARG A 111 0.43 -23.33 2.49
C ARG A 111 0.52 -21.91 1.95
N THR A 112 0.83 -21.76 0.67
CA THR A 112 0.90 -20.45 0.00
C THR A 112 -0.48 -19.77 0.00
N HIS A 113 -1.54 -20.49 -0.33
CA HIS A 113 -2.90 -19.97 -0.29
C HIS A 113 -3.31 -19.51 1.12
N LYS A 114 -2.97 -20.28 2.16
CA LYS A 114 -3.23 -19.89 3.56
C LYS A 114 -2.46 -18.62 3.95
N TRP A 115 -1.20 -18.52 3.55
CA TRP A 115 -0.38 -17.32 3.78
C TRP A 115 -0.98 -16.10 3.08
N LEU A 116 -1.42 -16.22 1.82
CA LEU A 116 -2.09 -15.15 1.09
C LEU A 116 -3.38 -14.68 1.76
N ASN A 117 -4.17 -15.58 2.33
CA ASN A 117 -5.36 -15.20 3.09
C ASN A 117 -5.01 -14.41 4.37
N GLY A 118 -3.98 -14.83 5.09
CA GLY A 118 -3.47 -14.08 6.25
C GLY A 118 -3.01 -12.69 5.87
N LEU A 119 -2.20 -12.59 4.81
CA LEU A 119 -1.71 -11.32 4.29
C LEU A 119 -2.85 -10.43 3.80
N HIS A 120 -3.85 -10.99 3.11
CA HIS A 120 -5.00 -10.21 2.64
C HIS A 120 -5.75 -9.53 3.79
N ASN A 121 -5.97 -10.26 4.88
CA ASN A 121 -6.61 -9.72 6.08
C ASN A 121 -5.73 -8.63 6.73
N GLU A 122 -4.41 -8.87 6.85
CA GLU A 122 -3.47 -7.88 7.37
C GLU A 122 -3.51 -6.58 6.57
N LEU A 123 -3.49 -6.67 5.24
CA LEU A 123 -3.58 -5.50 4.35
C LEU A 123 -4.93 -4.77 4.50
N GLY A 124 -6.03 -5.51 4.62
CA GLY A 124 -7.35 -4.94 4.84
C GLY A 124 -7.45 -4.18 6.16
N THR A 125 -6.97 -4.79 7.26
CA THR A 125 -6.91 -4.13 8.57
C THR A 125 -6.03 -2.89 8.53
N TRP A 126 -4.84 -3.00 7.95
CA TRP A 126 -3.92 -1.88 7.81
C TRP A 126 -4.55 -0.74 7.02
N PHE A 127 -5.19 -1.02 5.89
CA PHE A 127 -5.82 0.00 5.04
C PHE A 127 -6.94 0.75 5.76
N VAL A 128 -7.77 0.05 6.54
CA VAL A 128 -8.83 0.67 7.33
C VAL A 128 -8.25 1.55 8.43
N SER A 129 -7.29 1.05 9.21
CA SER A 129 -6.64 1.82 10.28
C SER A 129 -5.99 3.10 9.72
N HIS A 130 -5.24 2.97 8.62
CA HIS A 130 -4.55 4.10 8.01
C HIS A 130 -5.50 5.12 7.37
N SER A 131 -6.61 4.67 6.79
CA SER A 131 -7.62 5.56 6.24
C SER A 131 -8.38 6.33 7.32
N ALA A 132 -8.63 5.73 8.48
CA ALA A 132 -9.25 6.40 9.62
C ALA A 132 -8.36 7.51 10.18
N ASP A 133 -7.06 7.22 10.37
CA ASP A 133 -6.07 8.20 10.83
C ASP A 133 -5.94 9.39 9.88
N ARG A 134 -6.02 9.14 8.56
CA ARG A 134 -6.04 10.20 7.53
C ARG A 134 -7.23 11.13 7.67
N ILE A 135 -8.44 10.58 7.78
CA ILE A 135 -9.67 11.39 7.90
C ILE A 135 -9.60 12.26 9.15
N GLU A 136 -9.12 11.71 10.27
CA GLU A 136 -8.97 12.45 11.51
C GLU A 136 -7.91 13.57 11.39
N THR A 137 -6.77 13.29 10.76
CA THR A 137 -5.68 14.25 10.56
C THR A 137 -6.09 15.38 9.62
N MET A 138 -6.79 15.07 8.53
CA MET A 138 -7.35 16.07 7.62
C MET A 138 -8.40 16.93 8.33
N HIS A 139 -9.28 16.33 9.12
CA HIS A 139 -10.31 17.05 9.87
C HIS A 139 -9.69 18.03 10.89
N LYS A 140 -8.65 17.61 11.62
CA LYS A 140 -7.91 18.48 12.56
C LYS A 140 -7.22 19.64 11.85
N SER A 141 -6.60 19.39 10.70
CA SER A 141 -5.90 20.42 9.91
C SER A 141 -6.87 21.47 9.35
N VAL A 142 -8.02 21.04 8.83
CA VAL A 142 -9.09 21.95 8.35
C VAL A 142 -9.64 22.78 9.51
N LYS A 143 -9.88 22.17 10.68
CA LYS A 143 -10.42 22.87 11.85
C LYS A 143 -9.47 23.96 12.36
N CYS A 144 -8.16 23.66 12.46
CA CYS A 144 -7.16 24.65 12.85
C CYS A 144 -7.10 25.84 11.88
N HIS A 145 -7.21 25.62 10.57
CA HIS A 145 -7.24 26.72 9.59
C HIS A 145 -8.50 27.58 9.70
N PHE A 146 -9.67 26.98 9.97
CA PHE A 146 -10.91 27.72 10.16
C PHE A 146 -10.91 28.55 11.45
N ASP A 147 -10.34 28.04 12.54
CA ASP A 147 -10.29 28.76 13.81
C ASP A 147 -9.29 29.94 13.79
N GLN A 148 -8.21 29.83 13.01
CA GLN A 148 -7.28 30.95 12.77
C GLN A 148 -7.91 32.07 11.93
N ASN A 149 -8.76 31.75 10.95
CA ASN A 149 -9.44 32.74 10.12
C ASN A 149 -10.65 33.42 10.79
N LYS A 150 -11.10 32.95 11.96
CA LYS A 150 -12.16 33.60 12.76
C LYS A 150 -11.62 34.60 13.79
N SER A 151 -10.30 34.71 13.94
CA SER A 151 -9.64 35.58 14.93
C SER A 151 -9.02 36.85 14.33
N THR A 152 -9.31 37.13 13.06
CA THR A 152 -9.04 38.38 12.33
C THR A 152 -10.33 39.00 11.88
#